data_AF-A0A7X8VHL1-F1
#
_entry.id   AF-A0A7X8VHL1-F1
#
_cell.length_a   1.000
_cell.length_b   1.000
_cell.length_c   1.000
_cell.angle_alpha   90.00
_cell.angle_beta   90.00
_cell.angle_gamma   90.00
#
_symmetry.space_group_name_H-M   'P 1'
#
loop_
_entity.id
_entity.type
_entity.pdbx_description
1 polymer ?
#
loop_
_entity_poly.entity_id
_entity_poly.type
_entity_poly.pdbx_seq_one_letter_code
_entity_poly.pdbx_strand_id
1 'polypeptide(L)' 'FIDNAFRDGEMRTTGTAIDRLMPPMSRFGGGNRAQRKAEIIEKLLSFFEKYFGLV' A
#
# COMPACT_ATOMS: atom_id res chain seq x y z
N PHE A 1 1.79 -3.54 8.21
CA PHE A 1 0.72 -3.21 7.23
C PHE A 1 0.24 -4.48 6.58
N ILE A 2 1.12 -5.18 5.83
CA ILE A 2 0.80 -6.45 5.19
C ILE A 2 0.42 -7.54 6.21
N ASP A 3 1.19 -7.72 7.29
CA ASP A 3 0.86 -8.73 8.32
C ASP A 3 -0.53 -8.53 8.95
N ASN A 4 -0.93 -7.27 9.18
CA ASN A 4 -2.25 -6.95 9.68
C ASN A 4 -3.33 -7.22 8.61
N ALA A 5 -3.04 -6.92 7.33
CA ALA A 5 -3.98 -7.20 6.25
C ALA A 5 -4.22 -8.72 6.05
N PHE A 6 -3.17 -9.54 6.16
CA PHE A 6 -3.31 -11.00 6.10
C PHE A 6 -4.01 -11.57 7.34
N ARG A 7 -3.78 -10.98 8.53
CA ARG A 7 -4.47 -11.38 9.76
C ARG A 7 -5.96 -11.03 9.76
N ASP A 8 -6.27 -9.81 9.33
CA ASP A 8 -7.65 -9.28 9.34
C ASP A 8 -8.45 -9.73 8.09
N GLY A 9 -7.78 -10.35 7.11
CA GLY A 9 -8.39 -10.78 5.85
C GLY A 9 -8.77 -9.64 4.90
N GLU A 10 -8.38 -8.41 5.23
CA GLU A 10 -8.73 -7.21 4.48
C GLU A 10 -7.53 -6.27 4.38
N MET A 11 -7.22 -5.81 3.16
CA MET A 11 -6.19 -4.80 2.97
C MET A 11 -6.76 -3.38 3.10
N ARG A 12 -6.47 -2.75 4.24
CA ARG A 12 -6.88 -1.36 4.49
C ARG A 12 -6.01 -0.40 3.68
N THR A 13 -6.49 0.00 2.50
CA THR A 13 -5.84 1.02 1.66
C THR A 13 -5.99 2.44 2.22
N THR A 14 -6.87 2.61 3.21
CA THR A 14 -7.17 3.87 3.89
C THR A 14 -6.26 4.11 5.09
N GLY A 15 -5.91 5.38 5.33
CA GLY A 15 -5.07 5.82 6.45
C GLY A 15 -3.61 6.12 6.11
N THR A 16 -2.82 6.40 7.16
CA THR A 16 -1.41 6.82 7.07
C THR A 16 -0.43 5.65 7.18
N ALA A 17 -0.91 4.43 7.42
CA ALA A 17 -0.05 3.26 7.53
C ALA A 17 0.72 2.99 6.24
N ILE A 18 0.10 3.21 5.08
CA ILE A 18 0.75 3.08 3.77
C ILE A 18 1.73 4.23 3.49
N ASP A 19 1.54 5.38 4.11
CA ASP A 19 2.47 6.50 3.97
C ASP A 19 3.83 6.19 4.59
N ARG A 20 3.92 5.22 5.52
CA ARG A 20 5.19 4.70 6.06
C ARG A 20 5.95 3.83 5.06
N LEU A 21 5.28 3.25 4.07
CA LEU A 21 5.88 2.46 2.99
C LEU A 21 6.35 3.33 1.83
N MET A 22 5.93 4.59 1.78
CA MET A 22 6.38 5.51 0.74
C MET A 22 7.82 5.95 0.99
N PRO A 23 8.66 6.02 -0.06
CA PRO A 23 9.98 6.62 0.05
C PRO A 23 9.86 8.11 0.45
N PRO A 24 10.90 8.68 1.08
CA PRO A 24 10.92 10.12 1.37
C PRO A 24 10.75 10.92 0.07
N MET A 25 9.63 11.62 -0.04
CA MET A 25 9.29 12.44 -1.20
C MET A 25 9.64 13.90 -0.91
N SER A 26 10.19 14.60 -1.91
CA SER A 26 10.42 16.04 -1.82
C SER A 26 9.11 16.77 -1.52
N ARG A 27 9.15 17.69 -0.55
CA ARG A 27 8.03 18.58 -0.20
C ARG A 27 7.82 19.69 -1.24
N PHE A 28 8.83 19.92 -2.09
CA PHE A 28 8.88 21.03 -3.06
C PHE A 28 8.89 20.54 -4.52
N GLY A 29 8.71 19.24 -4.76
CA GLY A 29 8.58 18.66 -6.10
C GLY A 29 7.16 18.14 -6.32
N GLY A 30 6.49 18.69 -7.33
CA GLY A 30 5.04 18.56 -7.53
C GLY A 30 4.49 17.14 -7.69
N GLY A 31 3.25 16.97 -7.22
CA GLY A 31 2.22 16.08 -7.78
C GLY A 31 2.32 14.58 -7.56
N ASN A 32 3.51 13.98 -7.64
CA ASN A 32 3.64 12.54 -7.90
C ASN A 32 3.43 11.64 -6.67
N ARG A 33 3.18 12.21 -5.49
CA ARG A 33 2.88 11.42 -4.28
C ARG A 33 1.57 10.65 -4.42
N ALA A 34 0.54 11.27 -4.99
CA ALA A 34 -0.75 10.61 -5.18
C ALA A 34 -0.63 9.43 -6.17
N GLN A 35 0.07 9.64 -7.29
CA GLN A 35 0.30 8.60 -8.29
C GLN A 35 1.15 7.45 -7.73
N ARG A 36 2.26 7.75 -7.04
CA ARG A 36 3.07 6.70 -6.37
C ARG A 36 2.29 5.95 -5.32
N LYS A 37 1.42 6.63 -4.56
CA LYS A 37 0.56 5.98 -3.58
C LYS A 37 -0.40 5.00 -4.26
N ALA A 38 -1.00 5.39 -5.38
CA ALA A 38 -1.86 4.50 -6.17
C ALA A 38 -1.09 3.27 -6.68
N GLU A 39 0.09 3.45 -7.28
CA GLU A 39 0.92 2.33 -7.78
C GLU A 39 1.34 1.36 -6.66
N ILE A 40 1.69 1.87 -5.48
CA ILE A 40 2.05 1.03 -4.34
C ILE A 40 0.83 0.25 -3.86
N ILE A 41 -0.34 0.90 -3.77
CA ILE A 41 -1.60 0.22 -3.40
C ILE A 41 -1.90 -0.91 -4.37
N GLU A 42 -1.81 -0.67 -5.67
CA GLU A 42 -2.11 -1.65 -6.71
C GLU A 42 -1.15 -2.86 -6.65
N LYS A 43 0.15 -2.62 -6.44
CA LYS A 43 1.15 -3.69 -6.24
C LYS A 43 0.88 -4.50 -4.99
N LEU A 44 0.47 -3.84 -3.90
CA LEU A 44 0.14 -4.53 -2.65
C LEU A 44 -1.16 -5.32 -2.75
N LEU A 45 -2.14 -4.82 -3.51
CA LEU A 45 -3.43 -5.49 -3.77
C LEU A 45 -3.20 -6.75 -4.59
N SER A 46 -2.51 -6.64 -5.72
CA SER A 46 -2.15 -7.78 -6.55
C SER A 46 -1.29 -8.81 -5.81
N PHE A 47 -0.37 -8.38 -4.95
CA PHE A 47 0.35 -9.29 -4.06
C PHE A 47 -0.60 -9.97 -3.06
N PHE A 48 -1.45 -9.21 -2.40
CA PHE A 48 -2.42 -9.76 -1.44
C PHE A 48 -3.32 -10.79 -2.11
N GLU A 49 -4.01 -10.46 -3.20
CA GLU A 49 -4.88 -11.38 -3.94
C GLU A 49 -4.18 -12.66 -4.40
N LYS A 50 -2.91 -12.56 -4.81
CA LYS A 50 -2.13 -13.73 -5.24
C LYS A 50 -1.88 -14.71 -4.11
N TYR A 51 -1.64 -14.24 -2.89
CA TYR A 51 -1.23 -15.07 -1.75
C TYR A 51 -2.35 -15.28 -0.72
N PHE A 52 -3.42 -14.52 -0.80
CA PHE A 52 -4.59 -14.64 0.06
C PHE A 52 -5.45 -15.81 -0.41
N GLY A 53 -5.59 -16.85 0.43
CA GLY A 53 -6.31 -18.08 0.09
C GLY A 53 -5.45 -19.22 -0.48
N LEU A 54 -4.12 -19.04 -0.56
CA LEU A 54 -3.16 -20.13 -0.82
C LEU A 54 -2.83 -20.98 0.43
N VAL A 55 -3.58 -20.80 1.52
CA VAL A 55 -3.49 -21.56 2.78
C VAL A 55 -4.78 -22.33 3.00
#